data_AF-A0ABD5BT48-F1
#
_entry.id   AF-A0ABD5BT48-F1
#
_cell.length_a   1.000
_cell.length_b   1.000
_cell.length_c   1.000
_cell.angle_alpha   90.00
_cell.angle_beta   90.00
_cell.angle_gamma   90.00
#
_symmetry.space_group_name_H-M   'P 1'
#
loop_
_entity.id
_entity.type
_entity.pdbx_description
1 polymer ?
#
loop_
_entity_poly.entity_id
_entity_poly.type
_entity_poly.pdbx_seq_one_letter_code
_entity_poly.pdbx_strand_id
1 'polypeptide(L)'
;KKQGKVVGRITAQIDALHRELHGEDTGNFGMIDAVDDPAVFSTLFTVAEEWLRSKGARKITGPFSLNINQESGLLVEGFDTPPSALMTHAKPYYAAQISQQGYSEG
;
A
#
# COMPACT_ATOMS: atom_id res chain seq x y z
N LYS A 1 5.88 -12.64 -10.65
CA LYS A 1 5.04 -13.42 -11.60
C LYS A 1 4.93 -14.85 -11.09
N LYS A 2 3.77 -15.52 -11.22
CA LYS A 2 3.63 -16.98 -10.98
C LYS A 2 3.27 -17.66 -12.30
N GLN A 3 4.00 -18.71 -12.68
CA GLN A 3 3.79 -19.43 -13.94
C GLN A 3 3.69 -18.49 -15.17
N GLY A 4 4.59 -17.50 -15.24
CA GLY A 4 4.61 -16.50 -16.32
C GLY A 4 3.56 -15.39 -16.23
N LYS A 5 2.56 -15.50 -15.35
CA LYS A 5 1.49 -14.49 -15.19
C LYS A 5 1.85 -13.44 -14.14
N VAL A 6 1.46 -12.19 -14.39
CA VAL A 6 1.51 -11.13 -13.38
C VAL A 6 0.41 -11.43 -12.35
N VAL A 7 0.80 -11.48 -11.08
CA VAL A 7 -0.11 -11.84 -9.96
C VAL A 7 -0.24 -10.73 -8.93
N GLY A 8 0.55 -9.67 -9.07
CA GLY A 8 0.35 -8.47 -8.30
C GLY A 8 1.40 -7.40 -8.56
N ARG A 9 1.18 -6.23 -7.97
CA ARG A 9 2.00 -5.03 -7.99
C ARG A 9 1.83 -4.26 -6.67
N ILE A 10 2.86 -3.49 -6.35
CA ILE A 10 2.88 -2.53 -5.24
C ILE A 10 3.82 -1.39 -5.65
N THR A 11 3.55 -0.20 -5.16
CA THR A 11 4.49 0.92 -5.23
C THR A 11 5.05 1.20 -3.85
N ALA A 12 6.32 1.59 -3.83
CA ALA A 12 7.01 2.13 -2.68
C ALA A 12 7.50 3.53 -3.06
N GLN A 13 7.15 4.54 -2.28
CA GLN A 13 7.37 5.94 -2.63
C GLN A 13 8.19 6.68 -1.57
N ILE A 14 9.07 7.56 -2.04
CA ILE A 14 9.74 8.57 -1.23
C ILE A 14 9.21 9.91 -1.70
N ASP A 15 8.48 10.58 -0.82
CA ASP A 15 8.00 11.94 -1.05
C ASP A 15 8.95 12.92 -0.34
N ALA A 16 9.73 13.65 -1.14
CA ALA A 16 10.73 14.59 -0.62
C ALA A 16 10.08 15.74 0.15
N LEU A 17 8.91 16.23 -0.30
CA LEU A 17 8.19 17.30 0.36
C LEU A 17 7.59 16.81 1.68
N HIS A 18 7.02 15.60 1.70
CA HIS A 18 6.54 14.99 2.94
C HIS A 18 7.68 14.82 3.95
N ARG A 19 8.87 14.38 3.50
CA ARG A 19 10.04 14.23 4.36
C ARG A 19 10.51 15.56 4.96
N GLU A 20 10.48 16.64 4.18
CA GLU A 20 10.81 17.99 4.66
C GLU A 20 9.86 18.43 5.79
N LEU A 21 8.57 18.13 5.67
CA LEU A 21 7.54 18.59 6.61
C LEU A 21 7.32 17.66 7.82
N HIS A 22 7.53 16.35 7.65
CA HIS A 22 7.13 15.32 8.61
C HIS A 22 8.26 14.39 9.06
N GLY A 23 9.47 14.57 8.52
CA GLY A 23 10.68 13.86 8.91
C GLY A 23 11.28 13.00 7.81
N GLU A 24 12.61 13.02 7.72
CA GLU A 24 13.39 12.37 6.67
C GLU A 24 13.31 10.84 6.68
N ASP A 25 12.82 10.23 7.77
CA ASP A 25 12.70 8.79 7.94
C ASP A 25 11.30 8.23 7.60
N THR A 26 10.51 9.00 6.85
CA THR A 26 9.19 8.57 6.36
C THR A 26 9.29 7.92 4.97
N GLY A 27 8.33 7.04 4.67
CA GLY A 27 8.19 6.38 3.38
C GLY A 27 6.76 5.88 3.21
N ASN A 28 6.32 5.72 1.97
CA ASN A 28 4.94 5.40 1.65
C ASN A 28 4.82 4.13 0.81
N PHE A 29 3.69 3.44 0.92
CA PHE A 29 3.29 2.39 -0.03
C PHE A 29 1.92 2.70 -0.62
N GLY A 30 1.61 2.06 -1.75
CA GLY A 30 0.25 2.01 -2.28
C GLY A 30 0.19 1.46 -3.70
N MET A 31 -0.89 1.79 -4.44
CA MET A 31 -1.22 1.18 -5.74
C MET A 31 -1.10 -0.36 -5.72
N ILE A 32 -1.48 -0.94 -4.58
CA ILE A 32 -1.44 -2.39 -4.38
C ILE A 32 -2.54 -2.98 -5.23
N ASP A 33 -2.18 -4.02 -5.98
CA ASP A 33 -3.15 -4.83 -6.69
C ASP A 33 -2.60 -6.24 -6.82
N ALA A 34 -3.28 -7.25 -6.28
CA ALA A 34 -2.80 -8.62 -6.23
C ALA A 34 -3.96 -9.63 -6.17
N VAL A 35 -3.70 -10.84 -6.64
CA VAL A 35 -4.59 -11.99 -6.40
C VAL A 35 -4.66 -12.28 -4.89
N ASP A 36 -5.79 -12.83 -4.44
CA ASP A 36 -6.02 -13.20 -3.03
C ASP A 36 -5.15 -14.38 -2.61
N ASP A 37 -3.87 -14.10 -2.38
CA ASP A 37 -2.83 -15.08 -2.08
C ASP A 37 -1.86 -14.44 -1.07
N PRO A 38 -1.87 -14.90 0.19
CA PRO A 38 -1.02 -14.34 1.25
C PRO A 38 0.47 -14.32 0.91
N ALA A 39 0.96 -15.30 0.15
CA ALA A 39 2.36 -15.34 -0.25
C ALA A 39 2.70 -14.25 -1.28
N VAL A 40 1.73 -13.87 -2.13
CA VAL A 40 1.92 -12.76 -3.07
C VAL A 40 1.99 -11.44 -2.30
N PHE A 41 1.07 -11.21 -1.35
CA PHE A 41 1.09 -10.01 -0.50
C PHE A 41 2.39 -9.92 0.31
N SER A 42 2.77 -10.99 1.00
CA SER A 42 4.02 -11.05 1.78
C SER A 42 5.25 -10.72 0.94
N THR A 43 5.34 -11.27 -0.27
CA THR A 43 6.47 -10.98 -1.18
C THR A 43 6.47 -9.51 -1.61
N LEU A 44 5.31 -8.96 -1.99
CA LEU A 44 5.20 -7.56 -2.44
C LEU A 44 5.58 -6.59 -1.33
N PHE A 45 5.04 -6.78 -0.12
CA PHE A 45 5.31 -5.92 1.03
C PHE A 45 6.76 -6.01 1.49
N THR A 46 7.33 -7.21 1.60
CA THR A 46 8.74 -7.39 1.97
C THR A 46 9.66 -6.59 1.03
N VAL A 47 9.48 -6.73 -0.29
CA VAL A 47 10.31 -6.02 -1.27
C VAL A 47 10.12 -4.51 -1.20
N ALA A 48 8.89 -4.03 -1.01
CA ALA A 48 8.60 -2.61 -0.86
C ALA A 48 9.25 -2.02 0.40
N GLU A 49 9.11 -2.71 1.54
CA GLU A 49 9.67 -2.30 2.83
C GLU A 49 11.19 -2.32 2.85
N GLU A 50 11.82 -3.34 2.27
CA GLU A 50 13.27 -3.42 2.12
C GLU A 50 13.79 -2.25 1.27
N TRP A 51 13.09 -1.94 0.18
CA TRP A 51 13.45 -0.78 -0.64
C TRP A 51 13.31 0.53 0.14
N LEU A 52 12.19 0.74 0.85
CA LEU A 52 11.98 1.94 1.67
C LEU A 52 13.04 2.06 2.78
N ARG A 53 13.38 0.95 3.44
CA ARG A 53 14.44 0.89 4.45
C ARG A 53 15.80 1.24 3.86
N SER A 54 16.10 0.78 2.65
CA SER A 54 17.33 1.17 1.93
C SER A 54 17.41 2.67 1.62
N LYS A 55 16.26 3.36 1.59
CA LYS A 55 16.14 4.82 1.45
C LYS A 55 16.04 5.57 2.78
N GLY A 56 16.33 4.90 3.90
CA GLY A 56 16.34 5.48 5.23
C GLY A 56 14.96 5.59 5.89
N ALA A 57 13.91 5.02 5.29
CA ALA A 57 12.58 5.02 5.92
C ALA A 57 12.54 4.07 7.13
N ARG A 58 11.99 4.56 8.24
CA ARG A 58 11.68 3.81 9.46
C ARG A 58 10.18 3.81 9.77
N LYS A 59 9.45 4.79 9.25
CA LYS A 59 8.00 4.91 9.36
C LYS A 59 7.41 4.75 7.98
N ILE A 60 6.59 3.71 7.80
CA ILE A 60 5.96 3.39 6.53
C ILE A 60 4.45 3.54 6.67
N THR A 61 3.83 4.36 5.83
CA THR A 61 2.38 4.62 5.85
C THR A 61 1.75 4.45 4.47
N GLY A 62 0.45 4.22 4.43
CA GLY A 62 -0.31 3.97 3.21
C GLY A 62 -1.60 3.18 3.47
N PRO A 63 -2.31 2.77 2.42
CA PRO A 63 -1.95 2.96 1.02
C PRO A 63 -2.24 4.37 0.49
N PHE A 64 -1.35 4.89 -0.36
CA PHE A 64 -1.53 6.12 -1.14
C PHE A 64 -1.32 5.84 -2.63
N SER A 65 -2.14 6.41 -3.53
CA SER A 65 -1.96 6.22 -4.98
C SER A 65 -0.52 6.55 -5.43
N LEU A 66 -0.03 7.78 -5.23
CA LEU A 66 1.38 8.14 -5.47
C LEU A 66 1.96 9.04 -4.37
N ASN A 67 1.13 9.85 -3.73
CA ASN A 67 1.48 10.67 -2.58
C ASN A 67 0.25 10.90 -1.70
N ILE A 68 0.45 11.52 -0.54
CA ILE A 68 -0.59 11.78 0.47
C ILE A 68 -1.73 12.68 -0.02
N ASN A 69 -1.52 13.46 -1.09
CA ASN A 69 -2.53 14.36 -1.65
C ASN A 69 -3.45 13.70 -2.69
N GLN A 70 -3.25 12.41 -2.96
CA GLN A 70 -4.10 11.62 -3.86
C GLN A 70 -5.03 10.70 -3.06
N GLU A 71 -5.66 9.73 -3.73
CA GLU A 71 -6.52 8.78 -3.04
C GLU A 71 -5.73 8.05 -1.96
N SER A 72 -6.29 8.07 -0.76
CA SER A 72 -5.67 7.62 0.48
C SER A 72 -6.57 6.62 1.16
N GLY A 73 -5.95 5.60 1.74
CA GLY A 73 -6.65 4.58 2.50
C GLY A 73 -7.25 3.47 1.64
N LEU A 74 -8.01 2.62 2.30
CA LEU A 74 -8.61 1.42 1.74
C LEU A 74 -10.06 1.34 2.21
N LEU A 75 -10.98 1.01 1.31
CA LEU A 75 -12.33 0.64 1.70
C LEU A 75 -12.27 -0.66 2.53
N VAL A 76 -12.73 -0.61 3.78
CA VAL A 76 -12.79 -1.76 4.69
C VAL A 76 -14.22 -2.27 4.92
N GLU A 77 -15.22 -1.39 4.73
CA GLU A 77 -16.65 -1.66 4.87
C GLU A 77 -17.44 -0.90 3.79
N GLY A 78 -18.71 -1.29 3.53
CA GLY A 78 -19.58 -0.58 2.57
C GLY A 78 -19.47 -1.02 1.10
N PHE A 79 -18.93 -2.22 0.85
CA PHE A 79 -18.81 -2.83 -0.49
C PHE A 79 -20.15 -3.09 -1.20
N ASP A 80 -21.27 -2.96 -0.51
CA ASP A 80 -22.63 -3.05 -1.02
C ASP A 80 -23.11 -1.76 -1.70
N THR A 81 -22.32 -0.69 -1.63
CA THR A 81 -22.59 0.59 -2.30
C THR A 81 -21.72 0.79 -3.54
N PRO A 82 -22.19 1.51 -4.58
CA PRO A 82 -21.36 1.83 -5.72
C PRO A 82 -20.12 2.66 -5.32
N PRO A 83 -18.98 2.53 -6.05
CA PRO A 83 -17.82 3.38 -5.84
C PRO A 83 -18.19 4.87 -5.94
N SER A 84 -17.75 5.65 -4.96
CA SER A 84 -17.86 7.11 -5.00
C SER A 84 -16.65 7.71 -5.72
N ALA A 85 -16.85 8.83 -6.41
CA ALA A 85 -15.77 9.52 -7.11
C ALA A 85 -14.63 9.86 -6.14
N LEU A 86 -13.39 9.60 -6.57
CA LEU A 86 -12.14 9.83 -5.80
C LEU A 86 -11.97 8.96 -4.55
N MET A 87 -12.82 7.93 -4.35
CA MET A 87 -12.64 6.96 -3.28
C MET A 87 -12.05 5.65 -3.78
N THR A 88 -11.04 5.14 -3.06
CA THR A 88 -10.49 3.80 -3.33
C THR A 88 -11.56 2.74 -3.09
N HIS A 89 -11.72 1.81 -4.02
CA HIS A 89 -12.68 0.71 -3.92
C HIS A 89 -12.00 -0.63 -4.25
N ALA A 90 -11.03 -1.00 -3.40
CA ALA A 90 -10.28 -2.25 -3.52
C ALA A 90 -11.19 -3.47 -3.30
N LYS A 91 -10.65 -4.68 -3.39
CA LYS A 91 -11.43 -5.89 -3.11
C LYS A 91 -11.51 -6.14 -1.60
N PRO A 92 -12.60 -6.77 -1.08
CA PRO A 92 -12.81 -6.97 0.36
C PRO A 92 -11.65 -7.65 1.12
N TYR A 93 -10.90 -8.53 0.45
CA TYR A 93 -9.78 -9.24 1.09
C TYR A 93 -8.55 -8.36 1.35
N TYR A 94 -8.46 -7.16 0.77
CA TYR A 94 -7.24 -6.34 0.86
C TYR A 94 -6.97 -5.91 2.30
N ALA A 95 -8.00 -5.56 3.07
CA ALA A 95 -7.84 -5.12 4.45
C ALA A 95 -7.14 -6.22 5.27
N ALA A 96 -7.70 -7.44 5.22
CA ALA A 96 -7.14 -8.59 5.92
C ALA A 96 -5.72 -8.95 5.44
N GLN A 97 -5.46 -8.86 4.13
CA GLN A 97 -4.13 -9.16 3.57
C GLN A 97 -3.07 -8.12 3.99
N ILE A 98 -3.44 -6.84 4.05
CA ILE A 98 -2.54 -5.75 4.49
C ILE A 98 -2.29 -5.85 6.00
N SER A 99 -3.32 -6.11 6.82
CA SER A 99 -3.13 -6.29 8.26
C SER A 99 -2.20 -7.45 8.60
N GLN A 100 -2.21 -8.53 7.80
CA GLN A 100 -1.26 -9.65 7.97
C GLN A 100 0.21 -9.26 7.75
N GLN A 101 0.48 -8.11 7.10
CA GLN A 101 1.84 -7.59 6.92
C GLN A 101 2.29 -6.71 8.10
N GLY A 102 1.47 -6.56 9.14
CA GLY A 102 1.79 -5.78 10.34
C GLY A 102 1.36 -4.31 10.28
N TYR A 103 0.57 -3.91 9.28
CA TYR A 103 -0.04 -2.58 9.22
C TYR A 103 -1.34 -2.54 10.01
N SER A 104 -1.52 -1.48 10.78
CA SER A 104 -2.77 -1.18 11.49
C SER A 104 -3.38 0.11 10.95
N GLU A 105 -4.67 0.29 11.20
CA GLU A 105 -5.33 1.58 11.04
C GLU A 105 -4.63 2.62 11.94
N GLY A 106 -4.47 3.84 11.43
CA GLY A 106 -3.76 4.95 12.08
C GLY A 106 -4.71 6.02 12.62
#